data_AF-A0A2G6C199-F1
#
_entry.id   AF-A0A2G6C199-F1
#
_cell.length_a   1.000
_cell.length_b   1.000
_cell.length_c   1.000
_cell.angle_alpha   90.00
_cell.angle_beta   90.00
_cell.angle_gamma   90.00
#
_symmetry.space_group_name_H-M   'P 1'
#
loop_
_entity.id
_entity.type
_entity.pdbx_description
1 polymer ?
#
loop_
_entity_poly.entity_id
_entity_poly.type
_entity_poly.pdbx_seq_one_letter_code
_entity_poly.pdbx_strand_id
1 'polypeptide(L)'
;MQKITNIVGTLGYMSVVLQWMWCGATIVGPYLVGMGAAEWFLPSPTATSKSTSAAISMPGIVEWLILALAVVFALAVSLYAIYAVPKRIARAASRATTRTAKAALPHVTHHKPLSKARSRRLIGRIRWLLKAAAVVIALLITLLPPPVSLELDTTVVVSAGLFLALVSTVLFAAQYILARAASLSDARVI
;
A
#
# COMPACT_ATOMS: atom_id res chain seq x y z
N MET A 1 7.75 -22.77 9.21
CA MET A 1 8.06 -22.09 7.94
C MET A 1 6.86 -21.39 7.30
N GLN A 2 5.71 -22.04 7.08
CA GLN A 2 4.55 -21.41 6.37
C GLN A 2 4.07 -20.07 6.97
N LYS A 3 4.00 -19.93 8.31
CA LYS A 3 3.63 -18.66 8.97
C LYS A 3 4.59 -17.52 8.60
N ILE A 4 5.89 -17.79 8.62
CA ILE A 4 6.94 -16.82 8.29
C ILE A 4 6.83 -16.40 6.82
N THR A 5 6.67 -17.37 5.90
CA THR A 5 6.48 -17.08 4.47
C THR A 5 5.26 -16.19 4.21
N ASN A 6 4.16 -16.41 4.94
CA ASN A 6 2.96 -15.58 4.83
C ASN A 6 3.13 -14.18 5.41
N ILE A 7 3.91 -14.02 6.49
CA ILE A 7 4.23 -12.70 7.06
C ILE A 7 5.07 -11.90 6.05
N VAL A 8 6.12 -12.50 5.51
CA VAL A 8 6.97 -11.88 4.49
C VAL A 8 6.16 -11.51 3.25
N GLY A 9 5.27 -12.40 2.80
CA GLY A 9 4.36 -12.11 1.69
C GLY A 9 3.40 -10.96 1.99
N THR A 10 2.84 -10.92 3.21
CA THR A 10 1.96 -9.82 3.68
C THR A 10 2.69 -8.49 3.66
N LEU A 11 3.93 -8.45 4.19
CA LEU A 11 4.76 -7.25 4.17
C LEU A 11 5.09 -6.82 2.73
N GLY A 12 5.37 -7.76 1.83
CA GLY A 12 5.60 -7.46 0.42
C GLY A 12 4.38 -6.80 -0.24
N TYR A 13 3.17 -7.35 -0.01
CA TYR A 13 1.93 -6.74 -0.49
C TYR A 13 1.70 -5.33 0.10
N MET A 14 2.06 -5.12 1.37
CA MET A 14 1.96 -3.80 2.01
C MET A 14 2.89 -2.79 1.38
N SER A 15 4.13 -3.18 1.16
CA SER A 15 5.13 -2.34 0.51
C SER A 15 4.67 -1.93 -0.89
N VAL A 16 4.10 -2.84 -1.67
CA VAL A 16 3.52 -2.51 -2.98
C VAL A 16 2.38 -1.52 -2.87
N VAL A 17 1.46 -1.72 -1.93
CA VAL A 17 0.34 -0.78 -1.76
C VAL A 17 0.83 0.60 -1.36
N LEU A 18 1.82 0.67 -0.46
CA LEU A 18 2.45 1.93 -0.09
C LEU A 18 3.15 2.59 -1.28
N GLN A 19 3.80 1.80 -2.13
CA GLN A 19 4.41 2.27 -3.38
C GLN A 19 3.35 2.86 -4.34
N TRP A 20 2.20 2.21 -4.47
CA TRP A 20 1.08 2.74 -5.27
C TRP A 20 0.43 3.98 -4.63
N MET A 21 0.34 4.04 -3.30
CA MET A 21 -0.12 5.24 -2.58
C MET A 21 0.86 6.40 -2.78
N TRP A 22 2.17 6.13 -2.81
CA TRP A 22 3.19 7.13 -3.13
C TRP A 22 2.98 7.70 -4.53
N CYS A 23 2.84 6.84 -5.55
CA CYS A 23 2.53 7.29 -6.91
C CYS A 23 1.23 8.11 -6.97
N GLY A 24 0.19 7.66 -6.25
CA GLY A 24 -1.07 8.38 -6.16
C GLY A 24 -0.89 9.76 -5.54
N ALA A 25 -0.14 9.87 -4.43
CA ALA A 25 0.11 11.13 -3.76
C ALA A 25 0.90 12.10 -4.64
N THR A 26 1.93 11.63 -5.35
CA THR A 26 2.79 12.49 -6.19
C THR A 26 2.09 12.94 -7.47
N ILE A 27 1.20 12.12 -8.03
CA ILE A 27 0.44 12.46 -9.23
C ILE A 27 -0.82 13.25 -8.89
N VAL A 28 -1.66 12.71 -8.02
CA VAL A 28 -3.02 13.21 -7.77
C VAL A 28 -3.01 14.33 -6.73
N GLY A 29 -2.09 14.30 -5.76
CA GLY A 29 -1.99 15.29 -4.68
C GLY A 29 -1.98 16.73 -5.17
N PRO A 30 -1.11 17.12 -6.12
CA PRO A 30 -1.07 18.47 -6.67
C PRO A 30 -2.39 18.92 -7.30
N TYR A 31 -3.11 18.01 -7.97
CA TYR A 31 -4.42 18.33 -8.55
C TYR A 31 -5.52 18.47 -7.47
N LEU A 32 -5.49 17.66 -6.41
CA LEU A 32 -6.44 17.78 -5.30
C LEU A 32 -6.29 19.10 -4.54
N VAL A 33 -5.03 19.55 -4.36
CA VAL A 33 -4.74 20.85 -3.76
C VAL A 33 -5.19 21.97 -4.70
N GLY A 34 -4.88 21.88 -5.99
CA GLY A 34 -5.30 22.88 -6.99
C GLY A 34 -6.82 23.00 -7.17
N MET A 35 -7.60 21.95 -6.87
CA MET A 35 -9.06 21.95 -6.92
C MET A 35 -9.73 22.45 -5.62
N GLY A 36 -8.98 22.87 -4.61
CA GLY A 36 -9.52 23.28 -3.31
C GLY A 36 -10.08 22.13 -2.46
N ALA A 37 -9.99 20.87 -2.93
CA ALA A 37 -10.41 19.70 -2.17
C ALA A 37 -9.54 19.48 -0.91
N ALA A 38 -8.33 20.05 -0.89
CA ALA A 38 -7.49 20.08 0.31
C ALA A 38 -8.15 20.83 1.48
N GLU A 39 -8.98 21.84 1.22
CA GLU A 39 -9.68 22.60 2.27
C GLU A 39 -10.80 21.79 2.95
N TRP A 40 -11.21 20.66 2.37
CA TRP A 40 -12.18 19.74 2.99
C TRP A 40 -11.52 18.81 4.01
N PHE A 41 -10.20 18.61 3.92
CA PHE A 41 -9.44 17.66 4.76
C PHE A 41 -8.43 18.34 5.68
N LEU A 42 -7.90 19.49 5.27
CA LEU A 42 -7.00 20.32 6.05
C LEU A 42 -7.79 21.54 6.53
N PRO A 43 -7.70 21.90 7.83
CA PRO A 43 -8.19 23.19 8.27
C PRO A 43 -7.54 24.26 7.38
N SER A 44 -8.35 25.14 6.77
CA SER A 44 -7.82 26.29 6.03
C SER A 44 -6.75 26.95 6.91
N PRO A 45 -5.55 27.26 6.37
CA PRO A 45 -4.54 27.96 7.14
C PRO A 45 -5.18 29.24 7.63
N THR A 46 -5.53 29.25 8.92
CA THR A 46 -6.23 30.37 9.52
C THR A 46 -5.23 31.50 9.43
N ALA A 47 -5.47 32.43 8.51
CA ALA A 47 -4.71 33.66 8.40
C ALA A 47 -4.47 34.13 9.82
N THR A 48 -3.19 34.19 10.22
CA THR A 48 -2.72 34.43 11.59
C THR A 48 -3.71 35.34 12.28
N SER A 49 -4.60 34.72 13.07
CA SER A 49 -5.61 35.44 13.82
C SER A 49 -4.80 36.46 14.60
N LYS A 50 -5.07 37.75 14.38
CA LYS A 50 -4.55 38.79 15.26
C LYS A 50 -4.77 38.27 16.67
N SER A 51 -3.69 38.18 17.43
CA SER A 51 -3.70 37.82 18.83
C SER A 51 -4.51 38.87 19.60
N THR A 52 -5.82 38.87 19.43
CA THR A 52 -6.74 39.26 20.48
C THR A 52 -6.47 38.23 21.54
N SER A 53 -5.89 38.67 22.67
CA SER A 53 -5.77 37.88 23.89
C SER A 53 -7.10 37.17 24.13
N ALA A 54 -7.21 35.93 23.65
CA ALA A 54 -8.29 35.05 24.03
C ALA A 54 -8.06 34.90 25.52
N ALA A 55 -8.98 35.45 26.32
CA ALA A 55 -9.05 35.10 27.73
C ALA A 55 -8.95 33.57 27.76
N ILE A 56 -7.93 33.05 28.46
CA ILE A 56 -7.75 31.61 28.63
C ILE A 56 -8.92 31.19 29.54
N SER A 57 -10.09 31.00 28.93
CA SER A 57 -11.20 30.33 29.55
C SER A 57 -10.70 28.92 29.79
N MET A 58 -10.46 28.57 31.05
CA MET A 58 -10.11 27.21 31.40
C MET A 58 -11.19 26.30 30.81
N PRO A 59 -10.83 25.34 29.92
CA PRO A 59 -11.78 24.41 29.37
C PRO A 59 -12.51 23.73 30.52
N GLY A 60 -13.84 23.76 30.50
CA GLY A 60 -14.64 23.09 31.52
C GLY A 60 -14.31 21.59 31.54
N ILE A 61 -14.59 20.90 32.65
CA ILE A 61 -14.36 19.45 32.78
C ILE A 61 -14.90 18.66 31.57
N VAL A 62 -16.01 19.11 30.99
CA VAL A 62 -16.67 18.50 29.84
C VAL A 62 -15.83 18.57 28.56
N GLU A 63 -15.15 19.70 28.31
CA GLU A 63 -14.30 19.88 27.11
C GLU A 63 -13.05 18.99 27.19
N TRP A 64 -12.45 18.87 28.37
CA TRP A 64 -11.35 17.95 28.62
C TRP A 64 -11.77 16.49 28.42
N LEU A 65 -12.97 16.12 28.87
CA LEU A 65 -13.51 14.77 28.65
C LEU A 65 -13.75 14.49 27.17
N ILE A 66 -14.28 15.45 26.41
CA ILE A 66 -14.47 15.32 24.95
C ILE A 66 -13.12 15.17 24.24
N LEU A 67 -12.14 16.02 24.57
CA LEU A 67 -10.80 15.95 23.98
C LEU A 67 -10.12 14.62 24.31
N ALA A 68 -10.17 14.18 25.57
CA ALA A 68 -9.60 12.91 25.99
C ALA A 68 -10.26 11.73 25.26
N LEU A 69 -11.60 11.74 25.13
CA LEU A 69 -12.33 10.72 24.38
C LEU A 69 -11.96 10.72 22.90
N ALA A 70 -11.86 11.90 22.28
CA ALA A 70 -11.44 12.04 20.89
C ALA A 70 -10.03 11.50 20.65
N VAL A 71 -9.09 11.78 21.56
CA VAL A 71 -7.71 11.27 21.49
C VAL A 71 -7.69 9.75 21.67
N VAL A 72 -8.40 9.20 22.65
CA VAL A 72 -8.49 7.75 22.87
C VAL A 72 -9.13 7.05 21.66
N PHE A 73 -10.19 7.63 21.10
CA PHE A 73 -10.84 7.12 19.90
C PHE A 73 -9.90 7.15 18.70
N ALA A 74 -9.22 8.27 18.46
CA ALA A 74 -8.23 8.39 17.39
C ALA A 74 -7.12 7.36 17.55
N LEU A 75 -6.57 7.19 18.75
CA LEU A 75 -5.57 6.17 19.05
C LEU A 75 -6.10 4.75 18.79
N ALA A 76 -7.32 4.43 19.23
CA ALA A 76 -7.93 3.12 19.02
C ALA A 76 -8.13 2.83 17.52
N VAL A 77 -8.61 3.82 16.75
CA VAL A 77 -8.77 3.72 15.29
C VAL A 77 -7.40 3.56 14.61
N SER A 78 -6.38 4.33 15.00
CA SER A 78 -5.02 4.21 14.47
C SER A 78 -4.42 2.83 14.74
N LEU A 79 -4.50 2.32 15.97
CA LEU A 79 -4.00 0.99 16.34
C LEU A 79 -4.74 -0.11 15.57
N TYR A 80 -6.07 0.00 15.49
CA TYR A 80 -6.87 -0.92 14.70
C TYR A 80 -6.50 -0.87 13.21
N ALA A 81 -6.30 0.31 12.65
CA ALA A 81 -5.89 0.49 11.27
C ALA A 81 -4.53 -0.16 11.01
N ILE A 82 -3.53 0.11 11.86
CA ILE A 82 -2.17 -0.46 11.78
C ILE A 82 -2.21 -1.99 11.80
N TYR A 83 -3.10 -2.62 12.58
CA TYR A 83 -3.15 -4.08 12.67
C TYR A 83 -4.06 -4.73 11.63
N ALA A 84 -5.28 -4.24 11.49
CA ALA A 84 -6.34 -4.91 10.73
C ALA A 84 -6.26 -4.62 9.23
N VAL A 85 -5.90 -3.39 8.85
CA VAL A 85 -5.87 -2.96 7.45
C VAL A 85 -4.81 -3.74 6.67
N PRO A 86 -3.56 -3.91 7.17
CA PRO A 86 -2.56 -4.66 6.43
C PRO A 86 -2.97 -6.09 6.10
N LYS A 87 -3.57 -6.77 7.08
CA LYS A 87 -4.03 -8.15 6.93
C LYS A 87 -5.17 -8.26 5.92
N ARG A 88 -6.10 -7.30 5.94
CA ARG A 88 -7.24 -7.28 5.01
C ARG A 88 -6.78 -6.98 3.58
N ILE A 89 -5.93 -5.97 3.40
CA ILE A 89 -5.40 -5.59 2.08
C ILE A 89 -4.55 -6.72 1.51
N ALA A 90 -3.63 -7.32 2.27
CA ALA A 90 -2.81 -8.42 1.77
C ALA A 90 -3.65 -9.63 1.35
N ARG A 91 -4.70 -9.97 2.11
CA ARG A 91 -5.65 -11.03 1.72
C ARG A 91 -6.41 -10.67 0.45
N ALA A 92 -6.87 -9.43 0.32
CA ALA A 92 -7.57 -8.97 -0.87
C ALA A 92 -6.65 -9.01 -2.11
N ALA A 93 -5.44 -8.51 -2.00
CA ALA A 93 -4.43 -8.52 -3.06
C ALA A 93 -4.02 -9.94 -3.47
N SER A 94 -3.81 -10.85 -2.51
CA SER A 94 -3.53 -12.26 -2.78
C SER A 94 -4.69 -12.97 -3.50
N ARG A 95 -5.93 -12.69 -3.07
CA ARG A 95 -7.13 -13.21 -3.76
C ARG A 95 -7.26 -12.65 -5.18
N ALA A 96 -7.05 -11.35 -5.36
CA ALA A 96 -7.09 -10.70 -6.66
C ALA A 96 -6.04 -11.31 -7.60
N THR A 97 -4.77 -11.33 -7.20
CA THR A 97 -3.68 -11.92 -7.99
C THR A 97 -3.90 -13.40 -8.31
N THR A 98 -4.43 -14.19 -7.36
CA THR A 98 -4.76 -15.61 -7.61
C THR A 98 -5.91 -15.77 -8.59
N ARG A 99 -6.96 -14.94 -8.51
CA ARG A 99 -8.10 -14.95 -9.44
C ARG A 99 -7.64 -14.54 -10.84
N THR A 100 -6.89 -13.45 -10.95
CA THR A 100 -6.30 -12.99 -12.22
C THR A 100 -5.41 -14.05 -12.84
N ALA A 101 -4.56 -14.71 -12.04
CA ALA A 101 -3.71 -15.78 -12.55
C ALA A 101 -4.50 -16.99 -13.07
N LYS A 102 -5.60 -17.36 -12.42
CA LYS A 102 -6.49 -18.43 -12.89
C LYS A 102 -7.23 -18.04 -14.17
N ALA A 103 -7.69 -16.80 -14.27
CA ALA A 103 -8.36 -16.27 -15.46
C ALA A 103 -7.42 -16.12 -16.66
N ALA A 104 -6.15 -15.76 -16.41
CA ALA A 104 -5.12 -15.64 -17.43
C ALA A 104 -4.59 -17.01 -17.92
N LEU A 105 -4.72 -18.06 -17.10
CA LEU A 105 -4.24 -19.41 -17.43
C LEU A 105 -4.69 -19.91 -18.82
N PRO A 106 -5.99 -19.93 -19.19
CA PRO A 106 -6.42 -20.40 -20.50
C PRO A 106 -5.87 -19.58 -21.66
N HIS A 107 -5.63 -18.28 -21.47
CA HIS A 107 -5.00 -17.44 -22.50
C HIS A 107 -3.53 -17.84 -22.71
N VAL A 108 -2.77 -18.01 -21.64
CA VAL A 108 -1.36 -18.41 -21.70
C VAL A 108 -1.20 -19.84 -22.25
N THR A 109 -2.18 -20.72 -22.00
CA THR A 109 -2.13 -22.11 -22.47
C THR A 109 -2.81 -22.30 -23.83
N HIS A 110 -3.28 -21.24 -24.48
CA HIS A 110 -4.09 -21.30 -25.71
C HIS A 110 -5.23 -22.33 -25.58
N HIS A 111 -5.95 -22.29 -24.45
CA HIS A 111 -7.04 -23.21 -24.08
C HIS A 111 -6.68 -24.70 -24.03
N LYS A 112 -5.38 -25.06 -24.06
CA LYS A 112 -4.96 -26.47 -23.95
C LYS A 112 -5.19 -27.01 -22.53
N PRO A 113 -5.77 -28.22 -22.40
CA PRO A 113 -5.95 -28.86 -21.09
C PRO A 113 -4.59 -29.19 -20.47
N LEU A 114 -4.41 -28.83 -19.20
CA LEU A 114 -3.19 -29.09 -18.43
C LEU A 114 -3.46 -30.06 -17.29
N SER A 115 -2.45 -30.86 -16.95
CA SER A 115 -2.47 -31.64 -15.71
C SER A 115 -2.53 -30.72 -14.48
N LYS A 116 -3.19 -31.18 -13.40
CA LYS A 116 -3.35 -30.42 -12.14
C LYS A 116 -2.00 -29.96 -11.56
N ALA A 117 -0.93 -30.71 -11.75
CA ALA A 117 0.41 -30.33 -11.29
C ALA A 117 1.01 -29.19 -12.13
N ARG A 118 0.87 -29.25 -13.47
CA ARG A 118 1.41 -28.25 -14.40
C ARG A 118 0.64 -26.93 -14.30
N SER A 119 -0.69 -26.99 -14.19
CA SER A 119 -1.55 -25.83 -13.95
C SER A 119 -1.17 -25.09 -12.66
N ARG A 120 -0.94 -25.81 -11.56
CA ARG A 120 -0.53 -25.20 -10.28
C ARG A 120 0.81 -24.44 -10.38
N ARG A 121 1.82 -25.05 -11.03
CA ARG A 121 3.12 -24.38 -11.26
C ARG A 121 2.97 -23.14 -12.14
N LEU A 122 2.14 -23.21 -13.18
CA LEU A 122 1.93 -22.09 -14.10
C LEU A 122 1.19 -20.93 -13.42
N ILE A 123 0.17 -21.21 -12.60
CA ILE A 123 -0.50 -20.22 -11.77
C ILE A 123 0.48 -19.54 -10.80
N GLY A 124 1.40 -20.30 -10.19
CA GLY A 124 2.47 -19.76 -9.35
C GLY A 124 3.37 -18.77 -10.09
N ARG A 125 3.80 -19.12 -11.31
CA ARG A 125 4.59 -18.22 -12.18
C ARG A 125 3.81 -16.96 -12.58
N ILE A 126 2.55 -17.10 -13.00
CA ILE A 126 1.72 -15.95 -13.37
C ILE A 126 1.53 -15.01 -12.17
N ARG A 127 1.27 -15.54 -10.98
CA ARG A 127 1.20 -14.73 -9.76
C ARG A 127 2.48 -13.95 -9.50
N TRP A 128 3.65 -14.58 -9.69
CA TRP A 128 4.94 -13.92 -9.49
C TRP A 128 5.15 -12.80 -10.51
N LEU A 129 4.80 -13.04 -11.78
CA LEU A 129 4.82 -12.02 -12.83
C LEU A 129 3.89 -10.85 -12.51
N LEU A 130 2.68 -11.10 -11.99
CA LEU A 130 1.76 -10.04 -11.56
C LEU A 130 2.34 -9.19 -10.42
N LYS A 131 3.02 -9.81 -9.44
CA LYS A 131 3.71 -9.08 -8.37
C LYS A 131 4.84 -8.20 -8.92
N ALA A 132 5.68 -8.78 -9.78
CA ALA A 132 6.79 -8.06 -10.41
C ALA A 132 6.28 -6.89 -11.27
N ALA A 133 5.24 -7.12 -12.08
CA ALA A 133 4.60 -6.08 -12.88
C ALA A 133 4.05 -4.95 -12.01
N ALA A 134 3.38 -5.26 -10.89
CA ALA A 134 2.86 -4.23 -10.00
C ALA A 134 3.96 -3.33 -9.39
N VAL A 135 5.13 -3.89 -9.06
CA VAL A 135 6.29 -3.13 -8.56
C VAL A 135 6.93 -2.30 -9.67
N VAL A 136 7.16 -2.92 -10.83
CA VAL A 136 7.81 -2.28 -11.99
C VAL A 136 6.96 -1.13 -12.52
N ILE A 137 5.64 -1.32 -12.67
CA ILE A 137 4.73 -0.28 -13.14
C ILE A 137 4.76 0.90 -12.17
N ALA A 138 4.64 0.67 -10.85
CA ALA A 138 4.69 1.75 -9.87
C ALA A 138 6.05 2.49 -9.87
N LEU A 139 7.15 1.76 -10.06
CA LEU A 139 8.48 2.36 -10.18
C LEU A 139 8.58 3.23 -11.45
N LEU A 140 8.14 2.72 -12.60
CA LEU A 140 8.13 3.49 -13.86
C LEU A 140 7.30 4.76 -13.73
N ILE A 141 6.15 4.69 -13.05
CA ILE A 141 5.32 5.85 -12.76
C ILE A 141 6.08 6.87 -11.90
N THR A 142 6.85 6.42 -10.91
CA THR A 142 7.61 7.33 -10.03
C THR A 142 8.79 7.99 -10.76
N LEU A 143 9.31 7.36 -11.82
CA LEU A 143 10.38 7.91 -12.65
C LEU A 143 9.86 8.91 -13.68
N LEU A 144 8.54 9.03 -13.87
CA LEU A 144 7.99 10.10 -14.69
C LEU A 144 8.26 11.45 -14.01
N PRO A 145 8.48 12.52 -14.80
CA PRO A 145 8.65 13.85 -14.25
C PRO A 145 7.44 14.21 -13.38
N PRO A 146 7.64 14.66 -12.13
CA PRO A 146 6.54 15.13 -11.31
C PRO A 146 5.83 16.30 -12.01
N PRO A 147 4.52 16.48 -11.80
CA PRO A 147 3.81 17.63 -12.32
C PRO A 147 4.43 18.92 -11.77
N VAL A 148 4.46 19.97 -12.59
CA VAL A 148 5.11 21.26 -12.26
C VAL A 148 4.53 21.91 -10.98
N SER A 149 3.31 21.54 -10.62
CA SER A 149 2.62 21.98 -9.40
C SER A 149 3.04 21.24 -8.12
N LEU A 150 3.90 20.21 -8.22
CA LEU A 150 4.46 19.52 -7.06
C LEU A 150 5.71 20.28 -6.60
N GLU A 151 5.63 20.96 -5.45
CA GLU A 151 6.77 21.67 -4.85
C GLU A 151 7.83 20.74 -4.21
N LEU A 152 7.63 19.42 -4.26
CA LEU A 152 8.60 18.46 -3.74
C LEU A 152 9.77 18.26 -4.71
N ASP A 153 10.98 18.21 -4.14
CA ASP A 153 12.19 17.85 -4.88
C ASP A 153 12.06 16.46 -5.53
N THR A 154 12.30 16.41 -6.83
CA THR A 154 12.34 15.20 -7.66
C THR A 154 13.25 14.13 -7.03
N THR A 155 14.36 14.53 -6.41
CA THR A 155 15.29 13.62 -5.74
C THR A 155 14.60 12.86 -4.61
N VAL A 156 13.76 13.53 -3.81
CA VAL A 156 13.00 12.92 -2.71
C VAL A 156 11.94 11.98 -3.27
N VAL A 157 11.21 12.42 -4.31
CA VAL A 157 10.16 11.64 -4.99
C VAL A 157 10.69 10.31 -5.51
N VAL A 158 11.80 10.38 -6.27
CA VAL A 158 12.43 9.21 -6.88
C VAL A 158 13.10 8.32 -5.83
N SER A 159 13.79 8.89 -4.84
CA SER A 159 14.46 8.10 -3.80
C SER A 159 13.48 7.29 -2.96
N ALA A 160 12.36 7.90 -2.55
CA ALA A 160 11.31 7.20 -1.82
C ALA A 160 10.67 6.08 -2.65
N GLY A 161 10.40 6.35 -3.94
CA GLY A 161 9.88 5.34 -4.87
C GLY A 161 10.83 4.14 -5.05
N LEU A 162 12.12 4.42 -5.24
CA LEU A 162 13.16 3.40 -5.37
C LEU A 162 13.29 2.56 -4.09
N PHE A 163 13.27 3.20 -2.92
CA PHE A 163 13.31 2.51 -1.64
C PHE A 163 12.12 1.55 -1.48
N LEU A 164 10.90 2.01 -1.76
CA LEU A 164 9.70 1.17 -1.68
C LEU A 164 9.72 0.02 -2.71
N ALA A 165 10.23 0.27 -3.92
CA ALA A 165 10.40 -0.76 -4.93
C ALA A 165 11.42 -1.83 -4.50
N LEU A 166 12.54 -1.41 -3.92
CA LEU A 166 13.57 -2.29 -3.38
C LEU A 166 13.02 -3.18 -2.27
N VAL A 167 12.36 -2.58 -1.28
CA VAL A 167 11.74 -3.31 -0.15
C VAL A 167 10.72 -4.33 -0.65
N SER A 168 9.84 -3.94 -1.57
CA SER A 168 8.84 -4.84 -2.17
C SER A 168 9.49 -6.02 -2.87
N THR A 169 10.55 -5.76 -3.66
CA THR A 169 11.28 -6.77 -4.42
C THR A 169 11.99 -7.76 -3.49
N VAL A 170 12.69 -7.27 -2.47
CA VAL A 170 13.38 -8.09 -1.47
C VAL A 170 12.39 -8.98 -0.72
N LEU A 171 11.25 -8.42 -0.28
CA LEU A 171 10.22 -9.18 0.44
C LEU A 171 9.60 -10.28 -0.43
N PHE A 172 9.29 -10.02 -1.70
CA PHE A 172 8.77 -11.07 -2.58
C PHE A 172 9.83 -12.11 -2.96
N ALA A 173 11.09 -11.71 -3.13
CA ALA A 173 12.20 -12.64 -3.34
C ALA A 173 12.39 -13.55 -2.12
N ALA A 174 12.41 -12.98 -0.92
CA ALA A 174 12.49 -13.73 0.33
C ALA A 174 11.30 -14.68 0.49
N GLN A 175 10.08 -14.22 0.17
CA GLN A 175 8.88 -15.08 0.16
C GLN A 175 9.06 -16.27 -0.78
N TYR A 176 9.56 -16.03 -2.00
CA TYR A 176 9.77 -17.08 -3.00
C TYR A 176 10.82 -18.10 -2.55
N ILE A 177 11.95 -17.64 -2.04
CA ILE A 177 13.04 -18.50 -1.52
C ILE A 177 12.53 -19.35 -0.36
N LEU A 178 11.84 -18.74 0.61
CA LEU A 178 11.27 -19.45 1.77
C LEU A 178 10.20 -20.47 1.37
N ALA A 179 9.34 -20.15 0.40
CA ALA A 179 8.34 -21.08 -0.12
C ALA A 179 9.01 -22.30 -0.78
N ARG A 180 10.07 -22.07 -1.55
CA ARG A 180 10.82 -23.12 -2.25
C ARG A 180 11.64 -24.00 -1.30
N ALA A 181 12.33 -23.39 -0.32
CA ALA A 181 13.08 -24.10 0.71
C ALA A 181 12.18 -25.01 1.57
N ALA A 182 10.96 -24.56 1.84
CA ALA A 182 9.99 -25.33 2.62
C ALA A 182 9.16 -26.33 1.79
N SER A 183 9.45 -26.51 0.49
CA SER A 183 8.67 -27.34 -0.45
C SER A 183 7.16 -27.03 -0.42
N LEU A 184 6.79 -25.80 -0.08
CA LEU A 184 5.40 -25.39 0.02
C LEU A 184 4.85 -25.21 -1.39
N SER A 185 3.74 -25.87 -1.69
CA SER A 185 3.01 -25.62 -2.93
C SER A 185 2.60 -24.14 -2.99
N ASP A 186 2.88 -23.42 -4.07
CA ASP A 186 2.58 -21.99 -4.27
C ASP A 186 1.11 -21.62 -3.93
N ALA A 187 0.20 -22.58 -4.05
CA ALA A 187 -1.21 -22.44 -3.67
C ALA A 187 -1.47 -22.23 -2.17
N ARG A 188 -0.52 -22.55 -1.29
CA ARG A 188 -0.62 -22.46 0.18
C ARG A 188 0.02 -21.22 0.78
N VAL A 189 0.66 -20.40 -0.05
CA VAL A 189 1.38 -19.20 0.37
C VAL A 189 0.65 -17.98 -0.18
N ILE A 190 0.32 -17.06 0.74
CA ILE A 190 -0.43 -15.82 0.50
C ILE A 190 0.37 -14.87 -0.37
#